data_AF-A0A4Q3D772-F1
#
_entry.id   AF-A0A4Q3D772-F1
#
_cell.length_a   1.000
_cell.length_b   1.000
_cell.length_c   1.000
_cell.angle_alpha   90.00
_cell.angle_beta   90.00
_cell.angle_gamma   90.00
#
_symmetry.space_group_name_H-M   'P 1'
#
loop_
_entity.id
_entity.type
_entity.pdbx_description
1 polymer ?
#
loop_
_entity_poly.entity_id
_entity_poly.type
_entity_poly.pdbx_seq_one_letter_code
_entity_poly.pdbx_strand_id
1 'polypeptide(L)' 'IESLLLLLVPRYQAEGKAYVTIAFGCTGGRHRSVHVAERIAARLRQEGFSPTVTHRDLQTAPQDSLEGAPLVA' A
#
# COMPACT_ATOMS: atom_id res chain seq x y z
N ILE A 1 8.18 -9.30 1.87
CA ILE A 1 8.32 -7.82 1.85
C ILE A 1 8.35 -7.24 3.26
N GLU A 2 7.53 -7.74 4.21
CA GLU A 2 7.55 -7.31 5.62
C GLU A 2 8.96 -7.22 6.22
N SER A 3 9.73 -8.32 6.17
CA SER A 3 11.10 -8.37 6.70
C SER A 3 12.05 -7.32 6.09
N LEU A 4 11.87 -6.99 4.81
CA LEU A 4 12.66 -5.94 4.14
C LEU A 4 12.34 -4.57 4.73
N LEU A 5 11.06 -4.28 4.94
CA LEU A 5 10.63 -2.99 5.50
C LEU A 5 11.06 -2.86 6.96
N LEU A 6 10.99 -3.93 7.75
CA LEU A 6 11.48 -3.93 9.14
C LEU A 6 12.99 -3.71 9.23
N LEU A 7 13.74 -4.12 8.20
CA LEU A 7 15.18 -3.86 8.13
C LEU A 7 15.50 -2.43 7.67
N LEU A 8 14.74 -1.88 6.72
CA LEU A 8 15.06 -0.58 6.10
C LEU A 8 14.47 0.63 6.81
N VAL A 9 13.24 0.55 7.33
CA VAL A 9 12.56 1.70 7.96
C VAL A 9 13.36 2.27 9.14
N PRO A 10 13.91 1.46 10.08
CA PRO A 10 14.76 1.99 11.15
C PRO A 10 16.03 2.68 10.63
N ARG A 11 16.59 2.20 9.51
CA ARG A 11 17.81 2.78 8.91
C ARG A 11 17.53 4.13 8.27
N TYR A 12 16.43 4.27 7.55
CA TYR A 12 15.99 5.56 7.03
C TYR A 12 15.76 6.58 8.16
N GLN A 13 15.18 6.15 9.29
CA GLN A 13 15.04 7.01 10.46
C GLN A 13 16.41 7.42 11.04
N ALA A 14 17.36 6.49 11.15
CA ALA A 14 18.71 6.77 11.65
C ALA A 14 19.49 7.73 10.73
N GLU A 15 19.23 7.69 9.42
CA GLU A 15 19.76 8.66 8.44
C GLU A 15 19.09 10.05 8.53
N GLY A 16 18.11 10.23 9.43
CA GLY A 16 17.41 11.49 9.61
C GLY A 16 16.38 11.79 8.52
N LYS A 17 15.90 10.77 7.78
CA LYS A 17 14.79 10.97 6.83
C LYS A 17 13.52 11.27 7.61
N ALA A 18 12.96 12.48 7.40
CA ALA A 18 11.72 12.89 8.04
C ALA A 18 10.53 12.00 7.64
N TYR A 19 10.52 11.51 6.39
CA TYR A 19 9.46 10.67 5.85
C TYR A 19 10.00 9.63 4.88
N VAL A 20 9.36 8.46 4.85
CA VAL A 20 9.57 7.41 3.83
C VAL A 20 8.22 7.03 3.27
N THR A 21 8.04 7.21 1.97
CA THR A 21 6.79 6.85 1.27
C THR A 21 6.96 5.49 0.58
N ILE A 22 6.10 4.52 0.93
CA ILE A 22 6.10 3.18 0.35
C ILE A 22 4.79 3.01 -0.41
N ALA A 23 4.86 2.75 -1.72
CA ALA A 23 3.69 2.58 -2.57
C ALA A 23 3.45 1.10 -2.91
N PHE A 24 2.20 0.66 -2.76
CA PHE A 24 1.74 -0.66 -3.19
C PHE A 24 0.76 -0.50 -4.35
N GLY A 25 1.03 -1.19 -5.46
CA GLY A 25 0.20 -1.12 -6.68
C GLY A 25 -0.39 -2.47 -7.06
N CYS A 26 -1.64 -2.46 -7.51
CA CYS A 26 -2.25 -3.54 -8.28
C CYS A 26 -3.03 -2.92 -9.45
N THR A 27 -3.43 -3.71 -10.45
CA THR A 27 -4.03 -3.18 -11.69
C THR A 27 -5.15 -2.17 -11.44
N GLY A 28 -6.15 -2.55 -10.65
CA GLY A 28 -7.28 -1.68 -10.32
C GLY A 28 -7.11 -0.85 -9.05
N GLY A 29 -5.98 -0.93 -8.33
CA GLY A 29 -5.70 -0.12 -7.13
C GLY A 29 -6.60 -0.35 -5.90
N ARG A 30 -7.56 -1.28 -5.95
CA ARG A 30 -8.67 -1.38 -4.97
C ARG A 30 -8.67 -2.62 -4.07
N HIS A 31 -7.97 -3.68 -4.45
CA HIS A 31 -8.02 -4.97 -3.74
C HIS A 31 -6.68 -5.32 -3.09
N ARG A 32 -5.71 -5.78 -3.91
CA ARG A 32 -4.43 -6.30 -3.43
C ARG A 32 -3.55 -5.21 -2.83
N SER A 33 -3.46 -4.05 -3.48
CA SER A 33 -2.69 -2.90 -2.98
C SER A 33 -3.22 -2.42 -1.63
N VAL A 34 -4.54 -2.25 -1.52
CA VAL A 34 -5.23 -1.81 -0.29
C VAL A 34 -4.94 -2.79 0.85
N HIS A 35 -5.16 -4.08 0.62
CA HIS A 35 -4.93 -5.12 1.64
C HIS A 35 -3.48 -5.13 2.13
N VAL A 36 -2.51 -5.08 1.20
CA VAL A 36 -1.09 -5.10 1.57
C VAL A 36 -0.70 -3.83 2.32
N ALA A 37 -1.17 -2.65 1.89
CA ALA A 37 -0.88 -1.39 2.56
C ALA A 37 -1.36 -1.40 4.03
N GLU A 38 -2.60 -1.85 4.27
CA GLU A 38 -3.16 -1.97 5.62
C GLU A 38 -2.39 -2.98 6.48
N ARG A 39 -2.08 -4.16 5.92
CA ARG A 39 -1.32 -5.20 6.61
C ARG A 39 0.06 -4.72 7.04
N ILE A 40 0.80 -4.07 6.14
CA ILE A 40 2.12 -3.53 6.43
C ILE A 40 2.04 -2.40 7.47
N ALA A 41 1.05 -1.51 7.36
CA ALA A 41 0.86 -0.44 8.33
C ALA A 41 0.56 -0.99 9.74
N ALA A 42 -0.30 -2.01 9.84
CA ALA A 42 -0.55 -2.70 11.10
C ALA A 42 0.73 -3.32 11.68
N ARG A 43 1.56 -3.97 10.85
CA ARG A 43 2.83 -4.54 11.30
C ARG A 43 3.81 -3.46 11.76
N LEU A 44 3.96 -2.37 11.03
CA LEU A 44 4.84 -1.26 11.41
C LEU A 44 4.39 -0.59 12.72
N ARG A 45 3.08 -0.50 12.97
CA ARG A 45 2.54 -0.02 14.26
C ARG A 45 2.92 -0.92 15.43
N GLN A 46 2.91 -2.25 15.23
CA GLN A 46 3.37 -3.20 16.25
C GLN A 46 4.86 -3.04 16.58
N GLU A 47 5.64 -2.51 15.64
CA GLU A 47 7.08 -2.28 15.79
C GLU A 47 7.41 -0.86 16.26
N GLY A 48 6.39 -0.09 16.68
CA GLY A 48 6.55 1.24 17.26
C GLY A 48 6.57 2.41 16.26
N PHE A 49 6.34 2.15 14.97
CA PHE A 49 6.26 3.20 13.96
C PHE A 49 4.84 3.78 13.85
N SER A 50 4.72 5.00 13.30
CA SER A 50 3.44 5.69 13.08
C SER A 50 3.18 5.95 11.59
N PRO A 51 2.85 4.92 10.78
CA PRO A 51 2.58 5.09 9.37
C PRO A 51 1.20 5.72 9.10
N THR A 52 1.19 6.69 8.19
CA THR A 52 -0.03 7.22 7.55
C THR A 52 -0.32 6.41 6.29
N VAL A 53 -1.57 5.98 6.11
CA VAL A 53 -2.01 5.18 4.96
C VAL A 53 -2.98 5.98 4.10
N THR A 54 -2.74 6.00 2.79
CA THR A 54 -3.60 6.65 1.81
C THR A 54 -3.90 5.69 0.66
N HIS A 55 -5.19 5.46 0.37
CA HIS A 55 -5.65 4.63 -0.73
C HIS A 55 -6.08 5.49 -1.92
N ARG A 56 -5.15 5.73 -2.86
CA ARG A 56 -5.34 6.64 -4.00
C ARG A 56 -6.57 6.31 -4.84
N ASP A 57 -6.71 5.04 -5.24
CA ASP A 57 -7.71 4.64 -6.24
C ASP A 57 -9.09 4.31 -5.64
N LEU A 58 -9.22 4.30 -4.30
CA LEU A 58 -10.53 4.18 -3.65
C LEU A 58 -11.37 5.46 -3.78
N GLN A 59 -10.73 6.60 -4.06
CA GLN A 59 -11.38 7.89 -4.24
C GLN A 59 -11.87 8.12 -5.68
N THR A 60 -11.50 7.25 -6.62
CA THR A 60 -11.82 7.36 -8.04
C THR A 60 -12.90 6.33 -8.41
N ALA A 61 -13.68 6.62 -9.46
CA ALA A 61 -14.61 5.65 -10.03
C ALA A 61 -13.88 4.34 -10.40
N PRO A 62 -14.49 3.16 -10.20
CA PRO A 62 -13.87 1.89 -10.53
C PRO A 62 -13.44 1.86 -12.01
N GLN A 63 -12.22 1.40 -12.29
CA GLN A 63 -11.73 1.17 -13.66
C GLN A 63 -12.09 -0.22 -14.18
N ASP A 64 -13.12 -0.85 -13.60
CA ASP A 64 -13.61 -2.19 -13.95
C ASP A 64 -14.11 -2.27 -15.42
N SER A 65 -14.30 -1.11 -16.06
CA SER A 65 -14.73 -0.97 -17.46
C SER A 65 -13.69 -1.41 -18.51
N LEU A 66 -12.46 -1.77 -18.11
CA LEU A 66 -11.38 -2.15 -19.03
C LEU A 66 -11.17 -3.67 -19.16
N GLU A 67 -11.76 -4.48 -18.27
CA GLU A 67 -11.87 -5.93 -18.46
C GLU A 67 -13.24 -6.18 -19.11
N GLY A 68 -13.21 -6.59 -20.39
CA GLY A 68 -14.39 -6.65 -21.25
C GLY A 68 -15.64 -7.18 -20.57
N ALA A 69 -16.77 -6.53 -20.84
CA ALA A 69 -18.09 -7.02 -20.46
C ALA A 69 -18.18 -8.54 -20.72
N PRO A 70 -18.81 -9.32 -19.83
CA PRO A 70 -18.97 -10.75 -20.09
C PRO A 70 -19.71 -10.86 -21.43
N LEU A 71 -19.12 -11.59 -22.37
CA LEU A 71 -19.78 -11.96 -23.61
C LEU A 71 -20.98 -12.83 -23.23
N VAL A 72 -22.15 -12.19 -23.06
CA VAL A 72 -23.43 -12.89 -22.93
C VAL A 72 -24.45 -12.24 -23.86
N ALA A 73 -24.55 -12.80 -25.05
CA ALA A 73 -25.78 -13.09 -25.78
C ALA A 73 -25.47 -14.20 -26.78
#